data_AF-A0A150HXS4-F1
#
_entry.id   AF-A0A150HXS4-F1
#
_cell.length_a   1.000
_cell.length_b   1.000
_cell.length_c   1.000
_cell.angle_alpha   90.00
_cell.angle_beta   90.00
_cell.angle_gamma   90.00
#
_symmetry.space_group_name_H-M   'P 1'
#
loop_
_entity.id
_entity.type
_entity.pdbx_description
1 polymer ?
#
loop_
_entity_poly.entity_id
_entity_poly.type
_entity_poly.pdbx_seq_one_letter_code
_entity_poly.pdbx_strand_id
1 'polypeptide(L)'
;MSLVEIFEELQWKQKQHDKRYHEDIWILSVQSRAKHMILHLNKYSGKFFEDLRENNLEKLEMHVIDAIIINFSYANIFQVPISKKYETFNAINSLNELIELYKKSSSKDILNIAIDFAISVGKMSKTIESLDHVEQHSYRENLNHYVFDIQDTLFSLCAYLNLTNIEEKIEKRLYSVESKNMSFKRLGNYSSGYL
;
A
#
# COMPACT_ATOMS: atom_id res chain seq x y z
N MET A 1 -10.36 18.33 4.84
CA MET A 1 -10.63 16.99 4.31
C MET A 1 -10.61 16.04 5.49
N SER A 2 -11.62 15.20 5.66
CA SER A 2 -11.64 14.14 6.68
C SER A 2 -10.66 13.03 6.31
N LEU A 3 -10.30 12.18 7.28
CA LEU A 3 -9.44 11.02 7.00
C LEU A 3 -10.05 10.06 5.96
N VAL A 4 -11.37 9.91 5.98
CA VAL A 4 -12.13 9.13 4.98
C VAL A 4 -11.91 9.69 3.58
N GLU A 5 -12.13 10.98 3.39
CA GLU A 5 -11.94 11.66 2.10
C GLU A 5 -10.47 11.59 1.62
N ILE A 6 -9.49 11.66 2.53
CA ILE A 6 -8.07 11.51 2.19
C ILE A 6 -7.80 10.12 1.60
N PHE A 7 -8.26 9.06 2.27
CA PHE A 7 -8.03 7.69 1.79
C PHE A 7 -8.79 7.40 0.49
N GLU A 8 -10.00 7.94 0.32
CA GLU A 8 -10.74 7.84 -0.94
C GLU A 8 -10.00 8.50 -2.10
N GLU A 9 -9.46 9.71 -1.89
CA GLU A 9 -8.70 10.43 -2.90
C GLU A 9 -7.40 9.69 -3.26
N LEU A 10 -6.64 9.24 -2.26
CA LEU A 10 -5.40 8.47 -2.49
C LEU A 10 -5.67 7.17 -3.27
N GLN A 11 -6.72 6.45 -2.87
CA GLN A 11 -7.11 5.20 -3.52
C GLN A 11 -7.60 5.44 -4.96
N TRP A 12 -8.37 6.52 -5.20
CA TRP A 12 -8.80 6.94 -6.52
C TRP A 12 -7.62 7.32 -7.41
N LYS A 13 -6.71 8.16 -6.93
CA LYS A 13 -5.50 8.55 -7.68
C LYS A 13 -4.64 7.34 -8.03
N GLN A 14 -4.48 6.38 -7.11
CA GLN A 14 -3.77 5.13 -7.40
C GLN A 14 -4.47 4.31 -8.50
N LYS A 15 -5.81 4.24 -8.49
CA LYS A 15 -6.56 3.56 -9.54
C LYS A 15 -6.34 4.20 -10.91
N GLN A 16 -6.28 5.54 -10.95
CA GLN A 16 -6.00 6.28 -12.19
C GLN A 16 -4.56 6.05 -12.68
N HIS A 17 -3.60 6.01 -11.75
CA HIS A 17 -2.21 5.64 -12.02
C HIS A 17 -2.14 4.27 -12.69
N ASP A 18 -2.66 3.23 -12.02
CA ASP A 18 -2.60 1.84 -12.48
C ASP A 18 -3.21 1.70 -13.88
N LYS A 19 -4.35 2.34 -14.12
CA LYS A 19 -5.04 2.30 -15.42
C LYS A 19 -4.23 2.91 -16.57
N ARG A 20 -3.48 3.99 -16.32
CA ARG A 20 -2.80 4.78 -17.38
C ARG A 20 -1.34 4.43 -17.56
N TYR A 21 -0.65 4.13 -16.47
CA TYR A 21 0.80 3.95 -16.44
C TYR A 21 1.22 2.48 -16.33
N HIS A 22 0.28 1.59 -16.01
CA HIS A 22 0.48 0.14 -15.92
C HIS A 22 -0.56 -0.62 -16.75
N GLU A 23 -0.79 -0.20 -17.99
CA GLU A 23 -1.76 -0.81 -18.90
C GLU A 23 -1.53 -2.33 -19.07
N ASP A 24 -0.26 -2.73 -19.18
CA ASP A 24 0.19 -4.12 -19.29
C ASP A 24 -0.28 -4.99 -18.11
N ILE A 25 -0.29 -4.42 -16.90
CA ILE A 25 -0.84 -5.07 -15.71
C ILE A 25 -2.36 -4.92 -15.66
N TRP A 26 -2.90 -3.76 -16.04
CA TRP A 26 -4.32 -3.43 -15.94
C TRP A 26 -5.20 -4.37 -16.76
N ILE A 27 -4.73 -4.81 -17.93
CA ILE A 27 -5.46 -5.73 -18.82
C ILE A 27 -5.50 -7.19 -18.32
N LEU A 28 -4.71 -7.53 -17.31
CA LEU A 28 -4.66 -8.89 -16.78
C LEU A 28 -5.94 -9.24 -16.01
N SER A 29 -6.18 -10.54 -15.84
CA SER A 29 -7.25 -11.06 -14.98
C SER A 29 -7.11 -10.53 -13.54
N VAL A 30 -8.22 -10.50 -12.78
CA VAL A 30 -8.21 -10.10 -11.36
C VAL A 30 -7.16 -10.89 -10.57
N GLN A 31 -7.10 -12.21 -10.77
CA GLN A 31 -6.13 -13.10 -10.11
C GLN A 31 -4.69 -12.77 -10.51
N SER A 32 -4.43 -12.57 -11.79
CA SER A 32 -3.08 -12.23 -12.28
C SER A 32 -2.61 -10.87 -11.77
N ARG A 33 -3.49 -9.86 -11.70
CA ARG A 33 -3.18 -8.57 -11.09
C ARG A 33 -2.90 -8.70 -9.60
N ALA A 34 -3.72 -9.47 -8.88
CA ALA A 34 -3.52 -9.71 -7.45
C ALA A 34 -2.18 -10.39 -7.18
N LYS A 35 -1.83 -11.42 -7.98
CA LYS A 35 -0.53 -12.10 -7.94
C LYS A 35 0.61 -11.11 -8.18
N HIS A 36 0.50 -10.22 -9.16
CA HIS A 36 1.50 -9.18 -9.41
C HIS A 36 1.70 -8.25 -8.21
N MET A 37 0.62 -7.75 -7.60
CA MET A 37 0.71 -6.88 -6.42
C MET A 37 1.29 -7.62 -5.20
N ILE A 38 0.94 -8.89 -5.01
CA ILE A 38 1.52 -9.72 -3.94
C ILE A 38 3.01 -9.98 -4.16
N LEU A 39 3.47 -10.14 -5.41
CA LEU A 39 4.90 -10.23 -5.71
C LEU A 39 5.64 -8.93 -5.34
N HIS A 40 5.02 -7.77 -5.58
CA HIS A 40 5.56 -6.49 -5.12
C HIS A 40 5.64 -6.41 -3.59
N LEU A 41 4.60 -6.83 -2.88
CA LEU A 41 4.60 -6.84 -1.42
C LEU A 41 5.64 -7.83 -0.84
N ASN A 42 5.79 -9.02 -1.44
CA ASN A 42 6.84 -9.98 -1.07
C ASN A 42 8.25 -9.43 -1.34
N LYS A 43 8.44 -8.70 -2.44
CA LYS A 43 9.70 -7.99 -2.69
C LYS A 43 9.98 -7.01 -1.54
N TYR A 44 8.99 -6.23 -1.10
CA TYR A 44 9.18 -5.26 -0.01
C TYR A 44 9.38 -5.90 1.36
N SER A 45 8.79 -7.07 1.64
CA SER A 45 9.07 -7.77 2.90
C SER A 45 10.56 -8.11 3.00
N GLY A 46 11.16 -8.66 1.94
CA GLY A 46 12.60 -8.88 1.86
C GLY A 46 13.43 -7.60 1.97
N LYS A 47 13.00 -6.51 1.31
CA LYS A 47 13.68 -5.22 1.38
C LYS A 47 13.67 -4.61 2.78
N PHE A 48 12.57 -4.75 3.53
CA PHE A 48 12.53 -4.26 4.90
C PHE A 48 13.60 -4.91 5.77
N PHE A 49 13.77 -6.23 5.68
CA PHE A 49 14.82 -6.92 6.44
C PHE A 49 16.23 -6.55 5.96
N GLU A 50 16.43 -6.36 4.66
CA GLU A 50 17.71 -5.90 4.12
C GLU A 50 18.09 -4.53 4.69
N ASP A 51 17.18 -3.55 4.61
CA ASP A 51 17.42 -2.19 5.09
C ASP A 51 17.61 -2.15 6.61
N LEU A 52 16.83 -2.92 7.38
CA LEU A 52 16.98 -3.02 8.82
C LEU A 52 18.33 -3.64 9.22
N ARG A 53 18.74 -4.70 8.52
CA ARG A 53 20.04 -5.34 8.75
C ARG A 53 21.21 -4.40 8.44
N GLU A 54 21.06 -3.56 7.42
CA GLU A 54 22.06 -2.56 7.00
C GLU A 54 21.94 -1.23 7.76
N ASN A 55 20.95 -1.09 8.66
CA ASN A 55 20.60 0.14 9.35
C ASN A 55 20.36 1.32 8.40
N ASN A 56 19.79 1.06 7.22
CA ASN A 56 19.49 2.04 6.18
C ASN A 56 18.04 2.52 6.26
N LEU A 57 17.77 3.39 7.24
CA LEU A 57 16.41 3.86 7.50
C LEU A 57 15.83 4.68 6.32
N GLU A 58 16.65 5.42 5.57
CA GLU A 58 16.18 6.18 4.40
C GLU A 58 15.60 5.28 3.30
N LYS A 59 16.29 4.16 2.99
CA LYS A 59 15.75 3.16 2.06
C LYS A 59 14.50 2.49 2.61
N LEU A 60 14.48 2.23 3.90
CA LEU A 60 13.32 1.64 4.55
C LEU A 60 12.10 2.55 4.42
N GLU A 61 12.25 3.85 4.66
CA GLU A 61 11.18 4.84 4.42
C GLU A 61 10.65 4.76 2.98
N MET A 62 11.55 4.76 2.00
CA MET A 62 11.17 4.66 0.58
C MET A 62 10.39 3.37 0.29
N HIS A 63 10.86 2.23 0.78
CA HIS A 63 10.19 0.95 0.57
C HIS A 63 8.84 0.87 1.29
N VAL A 64 8.69 1.52 2.46
CA VAL A 64 7.40 1.63 3.16
C VAL A 64 6.40 2.43 2.32
N ILE A 65 6.82 3.58 1.76
CA ILE A 65 5.98 4.37 0.85
C ILE A 65 5.58 3.55 -0.40
N ASP A 66 6.54 2.83 -1.00
CA ASP A 66 6.25 1.97 -2.14
C ASP A 66 5.28 0.83 -1.78
N ALA A 67 5.39 0.25 -0.58
CA ALA A 67 4.47 -0.78 -0.12
C ALA A 67 3.05 -0.23 0.15
N ILE A 68 2.92 1.02 0.64
CA ILE A 68 1.62 1.70 0.79
C ILE A 68 0.95 1.88 -0.58
N ILE A 69 1.69 2.36 -1.58
CA ILE A 69 1.24 2.51 -2.97
C ILE A 69 0.69 1.18 -3.50
N ILE A 70 1.44 0.09 -3.33
CA ILE A 70 1.03 -1.24 -3.79
C ILE A 70 -0.20 -1.76 -3.01
N ASN A 71 -0.32 -1.46 -1.72
CA ASN A 71 -1.51 -1.83 -0.95
C ASN A 71 -2.78 -1.14 -1.49
N PHE A 72 -2.68 0.13 -1.91
CA PHE A 72 -3.78 0.82 -2.60
C PHE A 72 -4.15 0.14 -3.92
N SER A 73 -3.17 -0.21 -4.76
CA SER A 73 -3.40 -0.95 -6.01
C SER A 73 -4.06 -2.31 -5.75
N TYR A 74 -3.59 -3.02 -4.74
CA TYR A 74 -4.15 -4.30 -4.34
C TYR A 74 -5.61 -4.17 -3.83
N ALA A 75 -5.88 -3.19 -2.98
CA ALA A 75 -7.23 -2.88 -2.50
C ALA A 75 -8.18 -2.52 -3.67
N ASN A 76 -7.69 -1.79 -4.67
CA ASN A 76 -8.43 -1.41 -5.86
C ASN A 76 -8.85 -2.61 -6.72
N ILE A 77 -7.99 -3.63 -6.87
CA ILE A 77 -8.30 -4.86 -7.62
C ILE A 77 -9.55 -5.54 -7.03
N PHE A 78 -9.64 -5.54 -5.70
CA PHE A 78 -10.73 -6.17 -4.97
C PHE A 78 -11.84 -5.21 -4.56
N GLN A 79 -11.80 -3.94 -4.95
CA GLN A 79 -12.80 -2.93 -4.57
C GLN A 79 -13.01 -2.85 -3.05
N VAL A 80 -11.91 -2.90 -2.29
CA VAL A 80 -11.92 -2.77 -0.83
C VAL A 80 -11.69 -1.30 -0.48
N PRO A 81 -12.69 -0.57 0.02
CA PRO A 81 -12.50 0.82 0.42
C PRO A 81 -11.63 0.88 1.68
N ILE A 82 -10.40 1.41 1.55
CA ILE A 82 -9.49 1.53 2.70
C ILE A 82 -10.06 2.50 3.74
N SER A 83 -10.77 3.54 3.27
CA SER A 83 -11.44 4.55 4.10
C SER A 83 -12.42 3.94 5.11
N LYS A 84 -13.04 2.79 4.80
CA LYS A 84 -14.01 2.10 5.67
C LYS A 84 -13.46 1.81 7.07
N LYS A 85 -12.17 1.52 7.18
CA LYS A 85 -11.50 1.28 8.46
C LYS A 85 -11.51 2.51 9.38
N TYR A 86 -11.56 3.69 8.78
CA TYR A 86 -11.36 4.98 9.44
C TYR A 86 -12.65 5.78 9.58
N GLU A 87 -13.82 5.22 9.23
CA GLU A 87 -15.12 5.87 9.37
C GLU A 87 -15.43 6.27 10.83
N THR A 88 -14.87 5.56 11.81
CA THR A 88 -15.05 5.86 13.24
C THR A 88 -14.06 6.89 13.77
N PHE A 89 -13.09 7.34 12.96
CA PHE A 89 -11.99 8.22 13.38
C PHE A 89 -12.38 9.69 13.22
N ASN A 90 -13.49 10.09 13.84
CA ASN A 90 -14.11 11.42 13.68
C ASN A 90 -13.22 12.60 14.13
N ALA A 91 -12.20 12.35 14.94
CA ALA A 91 -11.31 13.37 15.49
C ALA A 91 -9.98 13.51 14.72
N ILE A 92 -9.73 12.67 13.72
CA ILE A 92 -8.47 12.65 12.97
C ILE A 92 -8.73 13.19 11.56
N ASN A 93 -8.02 14.24 11.19
CA ASN A 93 -8.23 14.96 9.94
C ASN A 93 -6.99 14.97 9.03
N SER A 94 -5.94 14.23 9.38
CA SER A 94 -4.74 14.09 8.55
C SER A 94 -4.04 12.74 8.75
N LEU A 95 -3.22 12.33 7.77
CA LEU A 95 -2.36 11.16 7.93
C LEU A 95 -1.27 11.39 9.00
N ASN A 96 -0.80 12.62 9.19
CA ASN A 96 0.17 12.93 10.25
C ASN A 96 -0.42 12.68 11.65
N GLU A 97 -1.67 13.08 11.89
CA GLU A 97 -2.38 12.78 13.15
C GLU A 97 -2.63 11.28 13.31
N LEU A 98 -2.94 10.57 12.22
CA LEU A 98 -3.07 9.12 12.24
C LEU A 98 -1.75 8.45 12.65
N ILE A 99 -0.62 8.86 12.09
CA ILE A 99 0.70 8.33 12.43
C ILE A 99 1.02 8.56 13.91
N GLU A 100 0.71 9.75 14.45
CA GLU A 100 0.86 10.04 15.88
C GLU A 100 -0.02 9.16 16.76
N LEU A 101 -1.20 8.74 16.29
CA LEU A 101 -2.02 7.75 16.99
C LEU A 101 -1.32 6.37 17.02
N TYR A 102 -0.81 5.89 15.89
CA TYR A 102 -0.07 4.61 15.82
C TYR A 102 1.19 4.63 16.68
N LYS A 103 1.86 5.78 16.78
CA LYS A 103 3.04 5.97 17.62
C LYS A 103 2.72 5.81 19.12
N LYS A 104 1.53 6.25 19.53
CA LYS A 104 1.06 6.11 20.93
C LYS A 104 0.56 4.70 21.25
N SER A 105 0.03 3.98 20.26
CA SER A 105 -0.56 2.65 20.46
C SER A 105 0.43 1.51 20.25
N SER A 106 1.50 1.71 19.47
CA SER A 106 2.49 0.67 19.19
C SER A 106 3.60 0.63 20.23
N SER A 107 3.68 -0.49 20.96
CA SER A 107 4.83 -0.83 21.81
C SER A 107 5.82 -1.77 21.12
N LYS A 108 5.53 -2.20 19.88
CA LYS A 108 6.35 -3.15 19.14
C LYS A 108 7.61 -2.47 18.60
N ASP A 109 8.73 -3.17 18.69
CA ASP A 109 9.93 -2.77 17.94
C ASP A 109 9.72 -2.96 16.43
N ILE A 110 10.55 -2.27 15.64
CA ILE A 110 10.46 -2.26 14.18
C ILE A 110 10.63 -3.63 13.54
N LEU A 111 11.43 -4.53 14.14
CA LEU A 111 11.65 -5.86 13.60
C LEU A 111 10.36 -6.69 13.71
N ASN A 112 9.69 -6.61 14.85
CA ASN A 112 8.40 -7.26 15.06
C ASN A 112 7.31 -6.71 14.12
N ILE A 113 7.31 -5.39 13.86
CA ILE A 113 6.41 -4.79 12.87
C ILE A 113 6.74 -5.31 11.46
N ALA A 114 8.01 -5.41 11.07
CA ALA A 114 8.41 -5.97 9.77
C ALA A 114 8.06 -7.46 9.63
N ILE A 115 8.15 -8.23 10.73
CA ILE A 115 7.70 -9.63 10.78
C ILE A 115 6.19 -9.72 10.57
N ASP A 116 5.40 -8.88 11.24
CA ASP A 116 3.94 -8.84 11.04
C ASP A 116 3.58 -8.57 9.57
N PHE A 117 4.30 -7.66 8.90
CA PHE A 117 4.12 -7.37 7.48
C PHE A 117 4.40 -8.61 6.64
N ALA A 118 5.54 -9.26 6.86
CA ALA A 118 5.94 -10.46 6.14
C ALA A 118 4.94 -11.62 6.34
N ILE A 119 4.43 -11.79 7.56
CA ILE A 119 3.39 -12.79 7.87
C ILE A 119 2.11 -12.50 7.08
N SER A 120 1.63 -11.25 7.08
CA SER A 120 0.41 -10.86 6.34
C SER A 120 0.56 -11.09 4.84
N VAL A 121 1.71 -10.71 4.26
CA VAL A 121 2.02 -10.95 2.84
C VAL A 121 2.14 -12.45 2.54
N GLY A 122 2.72 -13.24 3.43
CA GLY A 122 2.77 -14.71 3.30
C GLY A 122 1.38 -15.33 3.27
N LYS A 123 0.47 -14.88 4.15
CA LYS A 123 -0.93 -15.33 4.17
C LYS A 123 -1.71 -14.92 2.92
N MET A 124 -1.46 -13.73 2.38
CA MET A 124 -2.01 -13.33 1.06
C MET A 124 -1.51 -14.24 -0.05
N SER A 125 -0.22 -14.56 -0.04
CA SER A 125 0.41 -15.44 -1.03
C SER A 125 -0.25 -16.82 -1.01
N LYS A 126 -0.44 -17.41 0.18
CA LYS A 126 -1.19 -18.67 0.32
C LYS A 126 -2.63 -18.55 -0.18
N THR A 127 -3.30 -17.42 0.06
CA THR A 127 -4.68 -17.23 -0.41
C THR A 127 -4.80 -17.22 -1.94
N ILE A 128 -3.81 -16.63 -2.64
CA ILE A 128 -3.76 -16.69 -4.10
C ILE A 128 -3.32 -18.07 -4.60
N GLU A 129 -2.36 -18.72 -3.94
CA GLU A 129 -1.96 -20.10 -4.26
C GLU A 129 -3.15 -21.07 -4.13
N SER A 130 -3.93 -20.96 -3.05
CA SER A 130 -5.17 -21.72 -2.86
C SER A 130 -6.20 -21.44 -3.96
N LEU A 131 -6.17 -20.25 -4.58
CA LEU A 131 -7.05 -19.91 -5.70
C LEU A 131 -6.57 -20.55 -7.00
N ASP A 132 -5.24 -20.61 -7.21
CA ASP A 132 -4.62 -21.36 -8.31
C ASP A 132 -5.01 -22.86 -8.26
N HIS A 133 -5.15 -23.42 -7.05
CA HIS A 133 -5.52 -24.83 -6.83
C HIS A 133 -7.02 -25.09 -6.63
N VAL A 134 -7.86 -24.05 -6.57
CA VAL A 134 -9.31 -24.16 -6.29
C VAL A 134 -9.59 -24.95 -4.99
N GLU A 135 -8.78 -24.69 -3.96
CA GLU A 135 -8.93 -25.29 -2.64
C GLU A 135 -10.21 -24.80 -1.92
N GLN A 136 -10.67 -25.53 -0.90
CA GLN A 136 -11.72 -25.01 -0.03
C GLN A 136 -11.15 -23.89 0.87
N HIS A 137 -11.27 -22.63 0.43
CA HIS A 137 -10.68 -21.48 1.11
C HIS A 137 -11.58 -20.23 1.06
N SER A 138 -11.58 -19.42 2.13
CA SER A 138 -12.37 -18.17 2.21
C SER A 138 -11.68 -17.01 1.48
N TYR A 139 -11.56 -17.09 0.15
CA TYR A 139 -10.79 -16.14 -0.65
C TYR A 139 -11.14 -14.67 -0.40
N ARG A 140 -12.40 -14.30 -0.64
CA ARG A 140 -12.83 -12.90 -0.64
C ARG A 140 -12.64 -12.23 0.73
N GLU A 141 -13.01 -12.95 1.78
CA GLU A 141 -12.87 -12.49 3.16
C GLU A 141 -11.40 -12.27 3.53
N ASN A 142 -10.55 -13.26 3.25
CA ASN A 142 -9.13 -13.20 3.55
C ASN A 142 -8.43 -12.08 2.76
N LEU A 143 -8.70 -11.97 1.46
CA LEU A 143 -8.11 -10.93 0.61
C LEU A 143 -8.47 -9.52 1.12
N ASN A 144 -9.70 -9.32 1.58
CA ASN A 144 -10.15 -8.05 2.15
C ASN A 144 -9.47 -7.77 3.51
N HIS A 145 -9.37 -8.79 4.36
CA HIS A 145 -8.74 -8.68 5.68
C HIS A 145 -7.28 -8.23 5.55
N TYR A 146 -6.51 -8.87 4.67
CA TYR A 146 -5.08 -8.59 4.56
C TYR A 146 -4.74 -7.19 4.03
N VAL A 147 -5.65 -6.55 3.28
CA VAL A 147 -5.50 -5.11 2.94
C VAL A 147 -5.34 -4.28 4.21
N PHE A 148 -6.19 -4.53 5.20
CA PHE A 148 -6.25 -3.74 6.43
C PHE A 148 -5.15 -4.12 7.41
N ASP A 149 -4.74 -5.38 7.48
CA ASP A 149 -3.58 -5.82 8.27
C ASP A 149 -2.30 -5.16 7.75
N ILE A 150 -2.09 -5.22 6.44
CA ILE A 150 -0.94 -4.57 5.81
C ILE A 150 -0.97 -3.07 6.02
N GLN A 151 -2.15 -2.45 5.89
CA GLN A 151 -2.30 -1.03 6.15
C GLN A 151 -1.85 -0.67 7.57
N ASP A 152 -2.29 -1.42 8.59
CA ASP A 152 -1.88 -1.18 9.98
C ASP A 152 -0.39 -1.34 10.17
N THR A 153 0.19 -2.39 9.60
CA THR A 153 1.61 -2.62 9.74
C THR A 153 2.43 -1.52 9.08
N LEU A 154 2.04 -1.07 7.88
CA LEU A 154 2.72 0.01 7.17
C LEU A 154 2.61 1.35 7.92
N PHE A 155 1.44 1.66 8.50
CA PHE A 155 1.29 2.87 9.33
C PHE A 155 2.02 2.76 10.67
N SER A 156 2.17 1.56 11.22
CA SER A 156 3.04 1.31 12.39
C SER A 156 4.52 1.52 12.05
N LEU A 157 4.96 1.11 10.85
CA LEU A 157 6.32 1.42 10.36
C LEU A 157 6.50 2.93 10.16
N CYS A 158 5.51 3.62 9.58
CA CYS A 158 5.52 5.08 9.46
C CYS A 158 5.68 5.76 10.82
N ALA A 159 4.93 5.29 11.83
CA ALA A 159 5.00 5.80 13.20
C ALA A 159 6.36 5.57 13.85
N TYR A 160 6.93 4.37 13.71
CA TYR A 160 8.28 4.09 14.21
C TYR A 160 9.33 4.99 13.58
N LEU A 161 9.25 5.18 12.26
CA LEU A 161 10.18 5.99 11.47
C LEU A 161 9.92 7.51 11.61
N ASN A 162 8.89 7.92 12.36
CA ASN A 162 8.46 9.32 12.48
C ASN A 162 8.20 9.97 11.12
N LEU A 163 7.63 9.19 10.19
CA LEU A 163 7.29 9.70 8.86
C LEU A 163 6.20 10.76 8.96
N THR A 164 6.33 11.78 8.12
CA THR A 164 5.34 12.84 7.94
C THR A 164 5.11 13.09 6.45
N ASN A 165 3.99 13.74 6.13
CA ASN A 165 3.63 14.16 4.78
C ASN A 165 3.61 12.98 3.79
N ILE A 166 2.94 11.89 4.20
CA ILE A 166 2.86 10.66 3.41
C ILE A 166 2.25 10.93 2.03
N GLU A 167 1.24 11.79 1.95
CA GLU A 167 0.59 12.21 0.71
C GLU A 167 1.62 12.81 -0.27
N GLU A 168 2.48 13.71 0.21
CA GLU A 168 3.54 14.33 -0.59
C GLU A 168 4.61 13.32 -1.00
N LYS A 169 4.98 12.39 -0.10
CA LYS A 169 5.94 11.31 -0.40
C LYS A 169 5.41 10.37 -1.48
N ILE A 170 4.12 10.00 -1.42
CA ILE A 170 3.45 9.21 -2.46
C ILE A 170 3.43 9.97 -3.78
N GLU A 171 3.03 11.24 -3.78
CA GLU A 171 2.97 12.08 -4.97
C GLU A 171 4.33 12.18 -5.66
N LYS A 172 5.38 12.54 -4.91
CA LYS A 172 6.76 12.61 -5.44
C LYS A 172 7.21 11.29 -6.03
N ARG A 173 6.87 10.19 -5.35
CA ARG A 173 7.25 8.85 -5.79
C ARG A 173 6.58 8.48 -7.10
N LEU A 174 5.27 8.66 -7.21
CA LEU A 174 4.51 8.33 -8.42
C LEU A 174 4.88 9.24 -9.57
N TYR A 175 5.01 10.55 -9.35
CA TYR A 175 5.51 11.48 -10.38
C TYR A 175 6.87 11.06 -10.94
N SER A 176 7.80 10.65 -10.07
CA SER A 176 9.13 10.17 -10.49
C SER A 176 9.06 8.90 -11.36
N VAL A 177 8.09 8.01 -11.12
CA VAL A 177 7.87 6.82 -11.93
C VAL A 177 7.21 7.18 -13.26
N GLU A 178 6.13 7.97 -13.21
CA GLU A 178 5.33 8.39 -14.36
C GLU A 178 6.13 9.20 -15.37
N SER A 179 7.00 10.11 -14.91
CA SER A 179 7.84 10.98 -15.76
C SER A 179 8.79 10.22 -16.69
N LYS A 180 9.03 8.93 -16.42
CA LYS A 180 9.85 8.05 -17.26
C LYS A 180 9.05 7.40 -18.39
N ASN A 181 7.72 7.48 -18.37
CA ASN A 181 6.86 6.91 -19.40
C ASN A 181 6.90 7.76 -20.68
N MET A 182 7.00 7.10 -21.84
CA MET A 182 7.05 7.77 -23.15
C MET A 182 5.82 8.66 -23.44
N SER A 183 4.67 8.34 -22.84
CA SER A 183 3.40 9.03 -23.02
C SER A 183 3.07 10.00 -21.89
N PHE A 184 4.01 10.31 -20.98
CA PHE A 184 3.79 11.14 -19.78
C PHE A 184 3.03 12.45 -20.08
N LYS A 185 3.43 13.18 -21.14
CA LYS A 185 2.79 14.45 -21.53
C LYS A 185 1.33 14.32 -21.98
N ARG A 186 0.88 13.11 -22.35
CA ARG A 186 -0.47 12.85 -22.89
C ARG A 186 -1.42 12.26 -21.85
N LEU A 187 -0.90 11.58 -20.84
CA LEU A 187 -1.70 10.84 -19.85
C LEU A 187 -2.12 11.69 -18.64
N GLY A 188 -1.58 12.90 -18.49
CA GLY A 188 -1.60 13.64 -17.23
C GLY A 188 -0.74 12.93 -16.18
N ASN A 189 -0.79 13.30 -14.90
CA ASN A 189 0.06 12.69 -13.87
C ASN A 189 -0.56 12.82 -12.47
N TYR A 190 0.05 12.17 -11.49
CA TYR A 190 -0.43 12.17 -10.10
C TYR A 190 -0.56 13.57 -9.49
N SER A 191 0.38 14.47 -9.82
CA SER A 191 0.46 15.84 -9.27
C SER A 191 -0.55 16.79 -9.89
N SER A 192 -0.58 16.89 -11.22
CA SER A 192 -1.42 17.85 -11.94
C SER A 192 -2.77 17.29 -12.39
N GLY A 193 -3.04 16.02 -12.10
CA GLY A 193 -4.23 15.30 -12.53
C GLY A 193 -4.03 14.52 -13.83
N TYR A 194 -4.78 13.43 -13.95
CA TYR A 194 -4.80 12.57 -15.12
C TYR A 194 -5.81 13.09 -16.17
N LEU A 195 -5.45 12.98 -17.45
CA LEU A 195 -6.30 13.36 -18.59
C LEU A 195 -7.24 12.23 -19.03
#